data_AF-A0A2G2WBE6-F1
#
_entry.id   AF-A0A2G2WBE6-F1
#
_cell.length_a   1.000
_cell.length_b   1.000
_cell.length_c   1.000
_cell.angle_alpha   90.00
_cell.angle_beta   90.00
_cell.angle_gamma   90.00
#
_symmetry.space_group_name_H-M   'P 1'
#
loop_
_entity.id
_entity.type
_entity.pdbx_description
1 polymer ?
#
loop_
_entity_poly.entity_id
_entity_poly.type
_entity_poly.pdbx_seq_one_letter_code
_entity_poly.pdbx_strand_id
1 'polypeptide(L)'
;MMSTKMLQSETTWPFFVFLGGSMFCLLSSSICHLFSCHSHKLNILLLRMDYVGITVMIITSFFPPIYYIFQCSPHWQIVYLSCITIMGICTIFTLLSPVFSTGKYRSFRAVLFMAMGLFGLIPAVHAIVLNWDEPERNIILAYELAMALSYLIGTMFYIMRIPERWRPGFFDLAGHSHQIFHVFVILGALSHYGAAQVFLEYRSRLGCDTQ
;
A
#
# COMPACT_ATOMS: atom_id res chain seq x y z
N MET A 1 21.04 -10.10 -39.74
CA MET A 1 19.57 -9.94 -39.63
C MET A 1 19.29 -9.36 -38.25
N MET A 2 19.27 -8.04 -38.17
CA MET A 2 19.12 -7.27 -36.93
C MET A 2 17.62 -7.25 -36.64
N SER A 3 17.16 -8.16 -35.80
CA SER A 3 15.75 -8.21 -35.40
C SER A 3 15.41 -6.89 -34.72
N THR A 4 14.52 -6.15 -35.36
CA THR A 4 13.89 -4.93 -34.89
C THR A 4 13.17 -5.26 -33.58
N LYS A 5 13.88 -5.25 -32.46
CA LYS A 5 13.26 -5.04 -31.15
C LYS A 5 12.58 -3.69 -31.24
N MET A 6 11.28 -3.68 -31.53
CA MET A 6 10.47 -2.49 -31.42
C MET A 6 10.81 -1.86 -30.07
N LEU A 7 11.22 -0.60 -30.08
CA LEU A 7 11.36 0.23 -28.90
C LEU A 7 9.99 0.25 -28.21
N GLN A 8 9.76 -0.73 -27.34
CA GLN A 8 8.57 -0.81 -26.52
C GLN A 8 8.69 0.38 -25.57
N SER A 9 7.84 1.39 -25.80
CA SER A 9 7.72 2.57 -24.94
C SER A 9 7.75 2.12 -23.48
N GLU A 10 8.77 2.56 -22.75
CA GLU A 10 9.02 2.11 -21.38
C GLU A 10 7.88 2.59 -20.47
N THR A 11 6.94 1.69 -20.15
CA THR A 11 5.74 2.03 -19.38
C THR A 11 6.10 2.31 -17.92
N THR A 12 6.14 3.59 -17.56
CA THR A 12 6.46 4.11 -16.21
C THR A 12 5.23 4.51 -15.41
N TRP A 13 4.06 4.62 -16.05
CA TRP A 13 2.85 5.11 -15.41
C TRP A 13 2.43 4.33 -14.15
N PRO A 14 2.59 2.97 -14.03
CA PRO A 14 2.18 2.25 -12.82
C PRO A 14 2.94 2.71 -11.58
N PHE A 15 4.24 2.99 -11.75
CA PHE A 15 5.10 3.52 -10.70
C PHE A 15 4.66 4.91 -10.26
N PHE A 16 4.32 5.81 -11.20
CA PHE A 16 3.82 7.13 -10.84
C PHE A 16 2.44 7.09 -10.18
N VAL A 17 1.59 6.11 -10.50
CA VAL A 17 0.33 5.87 -9.79
C VAL A 17 0.58 5.52 -8.33
N PHE A 18 1.50 4.59 -8.05
CA PHE A 18 1.92 4.26 -6.69
C PHE A 18 2.48 5.48 -5.94
N LEU A 19 3.38 6.24 -6.56
CA LEU A 19 3.96 7.44 -5.95
C LEU A 19 2.89 8.48 -5.65
N GLY A 20 2.00 8.75 -6.59
CA GLY A 20 0.89 9.70 -6.40
C GLY A 20 -0.02 9.30 -5.25
N GLY A 21 -0.40 8.02 -5.15
CA GLY A 21 -1.21 7.52 -4.05
C GLY A 21 -0.50 7.57 -2.69
N SER A 22 0.79 7.26 -2.65
CA SER A 22 1.62 7.37 -1.45
C SER A 22 1.75 8.82 -0.97
N MET A 23 2.02 9.75 -1.89
CA MET A 23 2.08 11.18 -1.60
C MET A 23 0.73 11.70 -1.08
N PHE A 24 -0.37 11.30 -1.72
CA PHE A 24 -1.71 11.67 -1.29
C PHE A 24 -1.98 11.19 0.14
N CYS A 25 -1.66 9.93 0.47
CA CYS A 25 -1.82 9.38 1.81
C CYS A 25 -1.01 10.14 2.87
N LEU A 26 0.28 10.39 2.61
CA LEU A 26 1.15 11.05 3.58
C LEU A 26 0.76 12.52 3.77
N LEU A 27 0.36 13.21 2.71
CA LEU A 27 -0.12 14.58 2.77
C LEU A 27 -1.46 14.69 3.48
N SER A 28 -2.44 13.83 3.16
CA SER A 28 -3.74 13.85 3.84
C SER A 28 -3.59 13.58 5.34
N SER A 29 -2.70 12.66 5.71
CA SER A 29 -2.36 12.37 7.10
C SER A 29 -1.71 13.56 7.81
N SER A 30 -0.72 14.18 7.17
CA SER A 30 -0.01 15.34 7.72
C SER A 30 -0.96 16.53 7.94
N ILE A 31 -1.81 16.83 6.95
CA ILE A 31 -2.84 17.89 7.05
C ILE A 31 -3.83 17.55 8.16
N CYS A 32 -4.28 16.30 8.24
CA CYS A 32 -5.20 15.86 9.29
C CYS A 32 -4.64 16.12 10.68
N HIS A 33 -3.43 15.66 10.95
CA HIS A 33 -2.80 15.81 12.26
C HIS A 33 -2.39 17.26 12.58
N LEU A 34 -2.01 18.05 11.58
CA LEU A 34 -1.70 19.47 11.76
C LEU A 34 -2.93 20.29 12.17
N PHE A 35 -4.09 20.04 11.57
CA PHE A 35 -5.32 20.81 11.80
C PHE A 35 -6.34 20.13 12.72
N SER A 36 -5.96 19.03 13.40
CA SER A 36 -6.84 18.24 14.27
C SER A 36 -7.49 19.04 15.40
N CYS A 37 -6.84 20.10 15.88
CA CYS A 37 -7.32 20.95 16.97
C CYS A 37 -8.16 22.15 16.51
N HIS A 38 -8.33 22.39 15.21
CA HIS A 38 -8.96 23.60 14.71
C HIS A 38 -10.47 23.66 14.99
N SER A 39 -11.24 22.65 14.55
CA SER A 39 -12.69 22.59 14.81
C SER A 39 -13.18 21.15 14.72
N HIS A 40 -14.26 20.84 15.44
CA HIS A 40 -14.81 19.49 15.48
C HIS A 40 -15.22 18.98 14.09
N LYS A 41 -15.88 19.84 13.27
CA LYS A 41 -16.32 19.49 11.92
C LYS A 41 -15.14 19.23 10.99
N LEU A 42 -14.11 20.10 11.02
CA LEU A 42 -12.92 19.93 10.18
C LEU A 42 -12.13 18.69 10.58
N ASN A 43 -11.96 18.43 11.88
CA ASN A 43 -11.27 17.24 12.37
C ASN A 43 -11.92 15.94 11.86
N ILE A 44 -13.25 15.83 11.92
CA ILE A 44 -13.97 14.65 11.39
C ILE A 44 -13.74 14.49 9.89
N LEU A 45 -13.81 15.58 9.12
CA LEU A 45 -13.56 15.55 7.67
C LEU A 45 -12.14 15.08 7.38
N LEU A 46 -11.14 15.66 8.04
CA LEU A 46 -9.74 15.33 7.80
C LEU A 46 -9.39 13.91 8.23
N LEU A 47 -9.94 13.41 9.35
CA LEU A 47 -9.77 12.01 9.76
C LEU A 47 -10.33 11.04 8.72
N ARG A 48 -11.46 11.38 8.09
CA ARG A 48 -12.00 10.57 6.99
C ARG A 48 -11.09 10.63 5.76
N MET A 49 -10.55 11.80 5.42
CA MET A 49 -9.60 11.96 4.32
C MET A 49 -8.28 11.21 4.56
N ASP A 50 -7.81 11.15 5.81
CA ASP A 50 -6.65 10.35 6.21
C ASP A 50 -6.92 8.85 5.98
N TYR A 51 -8.09 8.34 6.38
CA TYR A 51 -8.49 6.95 6.12
C TYR A 51 -8.65 6.65 4.61
N VAL A 52 -9.17 7.59 3.83
CA VAL A 52 -9.22 7.47 2.36
C VAL A 52 -7.80 7.43 1.80
N GLY A 53 -6.87 8.23 2.34
CA GLY A 53 -5.46 8.23 2.00
C GLY A 53 -4.83 6.84 2.11
N ILE A 54 -4.99 6.18 3.26
CA ILE A 54 -4.51 4.80 3.47
C ILE A 54 -5.08 3.85 2.41
N THR A 55 -6.38 3.96 2.15
CA THR A 55 -7.05 3.09 1.16
C THR A 55 -6.51 3.30 -0.25
N VAL A 56 -6.32 4.56 -0.65
CA VAL A 56 -5.75 4.94 -1.96
C VAL A 56 -4.32 4.43 -2.09
N MET A 57 -3.48 4.60 -1.06
CA MET A 57 -2.11 4.07 -1.07
C MET A 57 -2.09 2.55 -1.30
N ILE A 58 -2.94 1.80 -0.59
CA ILE A 58 -3.05 0.34 -0.78
C ILE A 58 -3.49 0.00 -2.20
N ILE A 59 -4.50 0.66 -2.76
CA ILE A 59 -4.94 0.38 -4.14
C ILE A 59 -3.80 0.65 -5.12
N THR A 60 -3.18 1.83 -5.02
CA THR A 60 -2.15 2.28 -5.97
C THR A 60 -0.86 1.48 -5.86
N SER A 61 -0.51 0.92 -4.70
CA SER A 61 0.66 0.04 -4.55
C SER A 61 0.52 -1.29 -5.29
N PHE A 62 -0.69 -1.72 -5.64
CA PHE A 62 -0.87 -2.93 -6.45
C PHE A 62 -0.51 -2.71 -7.93
N PHE A 63 -0.48 -1.46 -8.41
CA PHE A 63 -0.27 -1.18 -9.83
C PHE A 63 1.11 -1.63 -10.34
N PRO A 64 2.24 -1.24 -9.74
CA PRO A 64 3.56 -1.69 -10.21
C PRO A 64 3.71 -3.22 -10.26
N PRO A 65 3.57 -3.98 -9.16
CA PRO A 65 3.83 -5.42 -9.18
C PRO A 65 2.87 -6.14 -10.12
N ILE A 66 1.57 -5.82 -10.10
CA ILE A 66 0.59 -6.50 -10.95
C ILE A 66 0.84 -6.21 -12.43
N TYR A 67 1.09 -4.96 -12.79
CA TYR A 67 1.31 -4.58 -14.18
C TYR A 67 2.58 -5.22 -14.75
N TYR A 68 3.70 -5.15 -14.02
CA TYR A 68 4.99 -5.63 -14.53
C TYR A 68 5.11 -7.16 -14.51
N ILE A 69 4.62 -7.83 -13.46
CA ILE A 69 4.68 -9.30 -13.37
C ILE A 69 3.76 -9.94 -14.43
N PHE A 70 2.53 -9.44 -14.55
CA PHE A 70 1.53 -10.04 -15.44
C PHE A 70 1.48 -9.35 -16.81
N GLN A 71 2.56 -8.72 -17.26
CA GLN A 71 2.58 -7.96 -18.52
C GLN A 71 2.20 -8.81 -19.74
N CYS A 72 2.55 -10.10 -19.72
CA CYS A 72 2.20 -11.07 -20.77
C CYS A 72 0.83 -11.74 -20.57
N SER A 73 0.10 -11.38 -19.51
CA SER A 73 -1.21 -11.93 -19.19
C SER A 73 -2.15 -10.82 -18.72
N PRO A 74 -2.61 -9.94 -19.64
CA PRO A 74 -3.42 -8.76 -19.31
C PRO A 74 -4.74 -9.12 -18.61
N HIS A 75 -5.26 -10.32 -18.83
CA HIS A 75 -6.40 -10.85 -18.09
C HIS A 75 -6.18 -10.79 -16.56
N TRP A 76 -5.02 -11.25 -16.07
CA TRP A 76 -4.73 -11.26 -14.64
C TRP A 76 -4.52 -9.86 -14.07
N GLN A 77 -3.98 -8.93 -14.86
CA GLN A 77 -3.90 -7.53 -14.45
C GLN A 77 -5.28 -6.96 -14.17
N ILE A 78 -6.22 -7.15 -15.10
CA ILE A 78 -7.59 -6.63 -14.97
C ILE A 78 -8.28 -7.24 -13.76
N VAL A 79 -8.17 -8.56 -13.57
CA VAL A 79 -8.78 -9.27 -12.43
C VAL A 79 -8.26 -8.70 -11.10
N TYR A 80 -6.94 -8.69 -10.89
CA TYR A 80 -6.39 -8.28 -9.60
C TYR A 80 -6.58 -6.80 -9.32
N LEU A 81 -6.36 -5.92 -10.31
CA LEU A 81 -6.55 -4.48 -10.14
C LEU A 81 -8.02 -4.11 -9.94
N SER A 82 -8.94 -4.81 -10.60
CA SER A 82 -10.38 -4.59 -10.38
C SER A 82 -10.80 -5.07 -8.99
N CYS A 83 -10.34 -6.24 -8.54
CA CYS A 83 -10.64 -6.75 -7.20
C CYS A 83 -10.17 -5.79 -6.10
N ILE A 84 -8.91 -5.34 -6.12
CA ILE A 84 -8.40 -4.43 -5.09
C ILE A 84 -9.10 -3.06 -5.15
N THR A 85 -9.44 -2.58 -6.35
CA THR A 85 -10.18 -1.32 -6.52
C THR A 85 -11.59 -1.43 -5.95
N ILE A 86 -12.32 -2.52 -6.21
CA ILE A 86 -13.66 -2.76 -5.65
C ILE A 86 -13.59 -2.87 -4.13
N MET A 87 -12.65 -3.64 -3.58
CA MET A 87 -12.42 -3.74 -2.13
C MET A 87 -12.14 -2.37 -1.52
N GLY A 88 -11.32 -1.56 -2.19
CA GLY A 88 -10.98 -0.20 -1.78
C GLY A 88 -12.17 0.75 -1.81
N ILE A 89 -13.00 0.71 -2.86
CA ILE A 89 -14.23 1.50 -2.95
C ILE A 89 -15.20 1.12 -1.82
N CYS A 90 -15.43 -0.17 -1.58
CA CYS A 90 -16.24 -0.64 -0.45
C CYS A 90 -15.69 -0.17 0.90
N THR A 91 -14.37 -0.18 1.06
CA THR A 91 -13.68 0.30 2.26
C THR A 91 -13.86 1.81 2.44
N ILE A 92 -13.69 2.61 1.38
CA ILE A 92 -13.94 4.06 1.40
C ILE A 92 -15.38 4.36 1.82
N PHE A 93 -16.38 3.72 1.19
CA PHE A 93 -17.79 3.92 1.56
C PHE A 93 -18.04 3.59 3.04
N THR A 94 -17.43 2.52 3.54
CA THR A 94 -17.53 2.14 4.95
C THR A 94 -16.90 3.20 5.86
N LEU A 95 -15.74 3.74 5.49
CA LEU A 95 -14.97 4.69 6.31
C LEU A 95 -15.53 6.12 6.29
N LEU A 96 -16.21 6.50 5.22
CA LEU A 96 -16.93 7.78 5.13
C LEU A 96 -18.19 7.80 6.00
N SER A 97 -18.68 6.64 6.44
CA SER A 97 -19.79 6.55 7.39
C SER A 97 -19.41 7.14 8.76
N PRO A 98 -20.25 8.01 9.35
CA PRO A 98 -20.00 8.58 10.66
C PRO A 98 -19.77 7.54 11.76
N VAL A 99 -20.50 6.43 11.72
CA VAL A 99 -20.45 5.37 12.75
C VAL A 99 -19.06 4.73 12.81
N PHE A 100 -18.51 4.35 11.66
CA PHE A 100 -17.24 3.62 11.56
C PHE A 100 -16.00 4.52 11.69
N SER A 101 -16.18 5.85 11.61
CA SER A 101 -15.12 6.83 11.84
C SER A 101 -14.80 7.08 13.33
N THR A 102 -15.65 6.60 14.25
CA THR A 102 -15.45 6.79 15.70
C THR A 102 -14.30 5.95 16.27
N GLY A 103 -13.76 6.36 17.42
CA GLY A 103 -12.65 5.65 18.09
C GLY A 103 -12.95 4.18 18.45
N LYS A 104 -14.24 3.84 18.68
CA LYS A 104 -14.69 2.48 18.98
C LYS A 104 -14.38 1.47 17.87
N TYR A 105 -14.42 1.91 16.62
CA TYR A 105 -14.20 1.05 15.44
C TYR A 105 -12.74 1.05 14.96
N ARG A 106 -11.79 1.48 15.80
CA ARG A 106 -10.36 1.47 15.46
C ARG A 106 -9.88 0.12 14.94
N SER A 107 -10.11 -0.95 15.70
CA SER A 107 -9.68 -2.29 15.32
C SER A 107 -10.37 -2.77 14.05
N PHE A 108 -11.65 -2.43 13.87
CA PHE A 108 -12.40 -2.74 12.66
C PHE A 108 -11.77 -2.09 11.42
N ARG A 109 -11.41 -0.80 11.47
CA ARG A 109 -10.72 -0.12 10.38
C ARG A 109 -9.37 -0.77 10.06
N ALA A 110 -8.58 -1.08 11.09
CA ALA A 110 -7.30 -1.74 10.92
C ALA A 110 -7.43 -3.11 10.25
N VAL A 111 -8.47 -3.89 10.60
CA VAL A 111 -8.77 -5.17 9.94
C VAL A 111 -9.17 -4.98 8.48
N LEU A 112 -9.95 -3.95 8.13
CA LEU A 112 -10.28 -3.65 6.73
C LEU A 112 -9.03 -3.37 5.89
N PHE A 113 -8.15 -2.48 6.38
CA PHE A 113 -6.89 -2.17 5.68
C PHE A 113 -5.98 -3.40 5.57
N MET A 114 -5.88 -4.19 6.64
CA MET A 114 -5.07 -5.40 6.64
C MET A 114 -5.63 -6.46 5.69
N ALA A 115 -6.95 -6.62 5.60
CA ALA A 115 -7.58 -7.53 4.64
C ALA A 115 -7.26 -7.12 3.19
N MET A 116 -7.29 -5.82 2.89
CA MET A 116 -6.86 -5.31 1.58
C MET A 116 -5.39 -5.58 1.31
N GLY A 117 -4.50 -5.37 2.28
CA GLY A 117 -3.07 -5.68 2.14
C GLY A 117 -2.82 -7.18 1.92
N LEU A 118 -3.48 -8.04 2.72
CA LEU A 118 -3.36 -9.50 2.64
C LEU A 118 -3.91 -10.08 1.34
N PHE A 119 -4.82 -9.39 0.66
CA PHE A 119 -5.23 -9.77 -0.70
C PHE A 119 -4.03 -9.89 -1.64
N GLY A 120 -2.96 -9.11 -1.42
CA GLY A 120 -1.70 -9.16 -2.18
C GLY A 120 -0.98 -10.50 -2.12
N LEU A 121 -1.26 -11.35 -1.13
CA LEU A 121 -0.70 -12.71 -1.08
C LEU A 121 -1.17 -13.59 -2.24
N ILE A 122 -2.41 -13.39 -2.72
CA ILE A 122 -2.97 -14.17 -3.83
C ILE A 122 -2.20 -13.92 -5.14
N PRO A 123 -2.06 -12.68 -5.65
CA PRO A 123 -1.27 -12.43 -6.83
C PRO A 123 0.23 -12.68 -6.61
N ALA A 124 0.75 -12.52 -5.39
CA ALA A 124 2.16 -12.85 -5.11
C ALA A 124 2.44 -14.35 -5.25
N VAL A 125 1.60 -15.22 -4.68
CA VAL A 125 1.75 -16.68 -4.84
C VAL A 125 1.61 -17.06 -6.32
N HIS A 126 0.63 -16.48 -7.02
CA HIS A 126 0.46 -16.73 -8.45
C HIS A 126 1.68 -16.28 -9.26
N ALA A 127 2.24 -15.10 -8.94
CA ALA A 127 3.46 -14.59 -9.57
C ALA A 127 4.66 -15.52 -9.38
N ILE A 128 4.84 -16.06 -8.16
CA ILE A 128 5.93 -17.00 -7.84
C ILE A 128 5.80 -18.28 -8.66
N VAL A 129 4.58 -18.81 -8.80
CA VAL A 129 4.32 -20.03 -9.57
C VAL A 129 4.62 -19.82 -11.05
N LEU A 130 4.23 -18.67 -11.62
CA LEU A 130 4.45 -18.36 -13.03
C LEU A 130 5.92 -18.02 -13.35
N ASN A 131 6.59 -17.30 -12.46
CA ASN A 131 7.93 -16.74 -12.70
C ASN A 131 8.96 -17.38 -11.78
N TRP A 132 8.91 -18.71 -11.67
CA TRP A 132 9.77 -19.45 -10.74
C TRP A 132 11.26 -19.23 -11.03
N ASP A 133 11.66 -19.20 -12.30
CA ASP A 133 13.06 -19.12 -12.70
C ASP A 133 13.60 -17.68 -12.85
N GLU A 134 12.80 -16.67 -12.49
CA GLU A 134 13.19 -15.26 -12.62
C GLU A 134 14.27 -14.88 -11.57
N PRO A 135 15.48 -14.44 -11.97
CA PRO A 135 16.57 -14.13 -11.05
C PRO A 135 16.23 -13.06 -10.00
N GLU A 136 15.46 -12.04 -10.37
CA GLU A 136 15.12 -10.92 -9.46
C GLU A 136 13.96 -11.27 -8.49
N ARG A 137 13.34 -12.45 -8.63
CA ARG A 137 12.21 -12.87 -7.79
C ARG A 137 12.53 -12.76 -6.30
N ASN A 138 13.69 -13.24 -5.87
CA ASN A 138 14.03 -13.30 -4.44
C ASN A 138 14.22 -11.90 -3.82
N ILE A 139 14.81 -10.95 -4.55
CA ILE A 139 15.01 -9.58 -4.06
C ILE A 139 13.67 -8.84 -3.99
N ILE A 140 12.80 -9.01 -5.00
CA ILE A 140 11.45 -8.45 -5.00
C ILE A 140 10.64 -9.00 -3.83
N LEU A 141 10.65 -10.32 -3.62
CA LEU A 141 9.97 -10.95 -2.49
C LEU A 141 10.52 -10.48 -1.14
N ALA A 142 11.82 -10.22 -1.03
CA ALA A 142 12.41 -9.68 0.19
C ALA A 142 11.87 -8.27 0.50
N TYR A 143 11.80 -7.39 -0.50
CA TYR A 143 11.21 -6.06 -0.34
C TYR A 143 9.70 -6.11 -0.03
N GLU A 144 8.93 -6.96 -0.71
CA GLU A 144 7.50 -7.11 -0.44
C GLU A 144 7.23 -7.75 0.93
N LEU A 145 8.06 -8.69 1.37
CA LEU A 145 8.00 -9.26 2.72
C LEU A 145 8.34 -8.22 3.79
N ALA A 146 9.39 -7.42 3.57
CA ALA A 146 9.76 -6.33 4.47
C ALA A 146 8.65 -5.26 4.54
N MET A 147 7.98 -4.96 3.43
CA MET A 147 6.78 -4.12 3.42
C MET A 147 5.66 -4.74 4.27
N ALA A 148 5.32 -6.01 4.02
CA ALA A 148 4.23 -6.70 4.71
C ALA A 148 4.47 -6.77 6.23
N LEU A 149 5.70 -7.11 6.65
CA LEU A 149 6.09 -7.12 8.07
C LEU A 149 6.02 -5.73 8.69
N SER A 150 6.47 -4.69 7.97
CA SER A 150 6.40 -3.31 8.45
C SER A 150 4.96 -2.90 8.72
N TYR A 151 4.05 -3.10 7.76
CA TYR A 151 2.64 -2.78 7.95
C TYR A 151 1.97 -3.61 9.05
N LEU A 152 2.28 -4.91 9.16
CA LEU A 152 1.73 -5.77 10.21
C LEU A 152 2.17 -5.29 11.59
N ILE A 153 3.47 -5.07 11.79
CA ILE A 153 4.03 -4.62 13.07
C ILE A 153 3.49 -3.24 13.44
N GLY A 154 3.49 -2.29 12.50
CA GLY A 154 2.92 -0.96 12.72
C GLY A 154 1.45 -1.03 13.14
N THR A 155 0.66 -1.86 12.44
CA THR A 155 -0.77 -2.06 12.75
C THR A 155 -0.97 -2.66 14.15
N MET A 156 -0.09 -3.57 14.58
CA MET A 156 -0.13 -4.11 15.94
C MET A 156 0.08 -3.02 16.98
N PHE A 157 1.08 -2.14 16.81
CA PHE A 157 1.26 -0.98 17.69
C PHE A 157 -0.01 -0.11 17.73
N TYR A 158 -0.56 0.26 16.56
CA TYR A 158 -1.77 1.09 16.45
C TYR A 158 -2.98 0.52 17.20
N ILE A 159 -3.24 -0.78 17.07
CA ILE A 159 -4.35 -1.47 17.74
C ILE A 159 -4.09 -1.62 19.24
N MET A 160 -2.88 -2.05 19.62
CA MET A 160 -2.54 -2.38 21.00
C MET A 160 -2.29 -1.13 21.86
N ARG A 161 -2.07 0.05 21.28
CA ARG A 161 -1.77 1.29 22.02
C ARG A 161 -0.58 1.15 22.95
N ILE A 162 0.43 0.41 22.53
CA ILE A 162 1.69 0.23 23.25
C ILE A 162 2.71 1.20 22.65
N PRO A 163 3.53 1.88 23.46
CA PRO A 163 3.73 1.69 24.89
C PRO A 163 2.87 2.56 25.81
N GLU A 164 2.04 3.47 25.29
CA GLU A 164 1.28 4.42 26.12
C GLU A 164 0.24 3.75 27.04
N ARG A 165 -0.22 2.54 26.70
CA ARG A 165 -1.05 1.70 27.57
C ARG A 165 -0.30 1.25 28.83
N TRP A 166 1.01 1.05 28.75
CA TRP A 166 1.82 0.55 29.87
C TRP A 166 2.26 1.66 30.83
N ARG A 167 2.51 2.87 30.30
CA ARG A 167 2.92 4.04 31.09
C ARG A 167 2.12 5.28 30.63
N PRO A 168 0.86 5.44 31.07
CA PRO A 168 0.08 6.63 30.76
C PRO A 168 0.80 7.91 31.22
N GLY A 169 0.81 8.96 30.39
CA GLY A 169 1.49 10.22 30.68
C GLY A 169 2.95 10.31 30.22
N PHE A 170 3.65 9.17 30.09
CA PHE A 170 5.07 9.17 29.71
C PHE A 170 5.29 9.38 28.20
N PHE A 171 4.37 8.87 27.38
CA PHE A 171 4.48 8.88 25.92
C PHE A 171 3.57 9.93 25.26
N ASP A 172 3.16 10.97 26.00
CA ASP A 172 2.17 11.96 25.52
C ASP A 172 2.69 12.82 24.35
N LEU A 173 4.00 13.09 24.31
CA LEU A 173 4.64 13.89 23.25
C LEU A 173 5.33 13.03 22.17
N ALA A 174 6.04 11.98 22.59
CA ALA A 174 6.89 11.18 21.71
C ALA A 174 6.83 9.69 22.05
N GLY A 175 6.90 8.85 21.02
CA GLY A 175 7.01 7.40 21.15
C GLY A 175 5.69 6.67 21.44
N HIS A 176 4.53 7.35 21.36
CA HIS A 176 3.24 6.66 21.45
C HIS A 176 2.97 5.83 20.18
N SER A 177 2.10 4.83 20.32
CA SER A 177 1.79 3.85 19.28
C SER A 177 1.48 4.44 17.91
N HIS A 178 0.73 5.54 17.86
CA HIS A 178 0.35 6.19 16.59
C HIS A 178 1.55 6.80 15.85
N GLN A 179 2.55 7.35 16.55
CA GLN A 179 3.80 7.79 15.93
C GLN A 179 4.61 6.59 15.40
N ILE A 180 4.71 5.53 16.20
CA ILE A 180 5.39 4.30 15.80
C ILE A 180 4.72 3.71 14.55
N PHE A 181 3.38 3.69 14.51
CA PHE A 181 2.62 3.28 13.33
C PHE A 181 3.01 4.06 12.08
N HIS A 182 3.08 5.41 12.14
CA HIS A 182 3.52 6.21 10.99
C HIS A 182 4.94 5.88 10.52
N VAL A 183 5.88 5.64 11.45
CA VAL A 183 7.24 5.20 11.08
C VAL A 183 7.18 3.90 10.28
N PHE A 184 6.43 2.91 10.75
CA PHE A 184 6.25 1.65 10.04
C PHE A 184 5.53 1.79 8.69
N VAL A 185 4.60 2.72 8.56
CA VAL A 185 3.96 3.04 7.28
C VAL A 185 5.01 3.56 6.28
N ILE A 186 5.90 4.46 6.70
CA ILE A 186 6.98 4.98 5.86
C ILE A 186 7.97 3.87 5.49
N LEU A 187 8.40 3.04 6.45
CA LEU A 187 9.29 1.91 6.18
C LEU A 187 8.65 0.92 5.18
N GLY A 188 7.36 0.63 5.33
CA GLY A 188 6.62 -0.20 4.38
C GLY A 188 6.60 0.41 2.97
N ALA A 189 6.26 1.70 2.86
CA ALA A 189 6.23 2.40 1.59
C ALA A 189 7.61 2.48 0.91
N LEU A 190 8.68 2.70 1.67
CA LEU A 190 10.07 2.71 1.15
C LEU A 190 10.51 1.31 0.69
N SER A 191 10.14 0.27 1.42
CA SER A 191 10.42 -1.11 1.01
C SER A 191 9.71 -1.46 -0.29
N HIS A 192 8.43 -1.10 -0.41
CA HIS A 192 7.67 -1.31 -1.64
C HIS A 192 8.19 -0.44 -2.80
N TYR A 193 8.64 0.78 -2.53
CA TYR A 193 9.33 1.61 -3.51
C TYR A 193 10.59 0.92 -4.05
N GLY A 194 11.39 0.29 -3.17
CA GLY A 194 12.53 -0.54 -3.58
C GLY A 194 12.13 -1.68 -4.52
N ALA A 195 11.06 -2.42 -4.20
CA ALA A 195 10.50 -3.44 -5.09
C ALA A 195 10.09 -2.84 -6.46
N ALA A 196 9.39 -1.70 -6.42
CA ALA A 196 8.93 -0.99 -7.62
C ALA A 196 10.09 -0.51 -8.50
N GLN A 197 11.23 -0.10 -7.92
CA GLN A 197 12.44 0.20 -8.68
C GLN A 197 13.03 -1.03 -9.35
N VAL A 198 13.10 -2.17 -8.65
CA VAL A 198 13.56 -3.43 -9.27
C VAL A 198 12.67 -3.83 -10.44
N PHE A 199 11.34 -3.72 -10.31
CA PHE A 199 10.43 -3.94 -11.43
C PHE A 199 10.70 -2.99 -12.60
N LEU A 200 10.94 -1.70 -12.32
CA LEU A 200 11.26 -0.71 -13.35
C LEU A 200 12.58 -0.99 -14.06
N GLU A 201 13.61 -1.44 -13.35
CA GLU A 201 14.93 -1.73 -13.94
C GLU A 201 14.88 -2.98 -14.82
N TYR A 202 14.14 -4.00 -14.38
CA TYR A 202 14.10 -5.30 -15.07
C TYR A 202 13.01 -5.40 -16.16
N ARG A 203 12.15 -4.38 -16.30
CA ARG A 203 11.02 -4.34 -17.25
C ARG A 203 11.39 -4.58 -18.71
N SER A 204 12.61 -4.21 -19.13
CA SER A 204 13.05 -4.32 -20.53
C SER A 204 13.42 -5.75 -20.94
N ARG A 205 13.60 -6.65 -19.97
CA ARG A 205 13.95 -8.06 -20.18
C ARG A 205 12.74 -8.99 -20.14
N LEU A 206 11.66 -8.56 -19.50
CA LEU A 206 10.38 -9.27 -19.40
C LEU A 206 9.53 -9.11 -20.68
N GLY A 207 10.18 -9.16 -21.85
CA GLY A 207 9.47 -9.15 -23.12
C GLY A 207 8.62 -10.42 -23.23
N CYS A 208 7.40 -10.28 -23.71
CA CYS A 208 6.57 -11.44 -23.99
C CYS A 208 7.06 -12.07 -25.29
N ASP A 209 7.45 -13.35 -25.24
CA ASP A 209 7.65 -14.12 -26.45
C ASP A 209 6.31 -14.16 -27.20
N THR A 210 6.27 -13.54 -28.38
CA THR A 210 5.16 -13.73 -29.33
C THR A 210 5.13 -15.20 -29.71
N GLN A 211 4.17 -15.95 -29.16
CA GLN A 211 3.71 -17.19 -29.77
C GLN A 211 2.95 -16.88 -31.05
#